data_AF-A0A7J5GAC4-F1
#
_entry.id   AF-A0A7J5GAC4-F1
#
_cell.length_a   1.000
_cell.length_b   1.000
_cell.length_c   1.000
_cell.angle_alpha   90.00
_cell.angle_beta   90.00
_cell.angle_gamma   90.00
#
_symmetry.space_group_name_H-M   'P 1'
#
loop_
_entity.id
_entity.type
_entity.pdbx_description
1 polymer ?
#
loop_
_entity_poly.entity_id
_entity_poly.type
_entity_poly.pdbx_seq_one_letter_code
_entity_poly.pdbx_strand_id
1 'polypeptide(L)'
;MKRYIHIKKEDREFIMASLKVTERMVYYALRFEGERGNTDLARKIRRLAMERGGIIMVVTPEVETLHDSDEYMRQYFPNGVELEFAKKGDAGCDVLYKGKVVRHYDNVMVRDIPAIQKYASELR
;
A
#
# COMPACT_ATOMS: atom_id res chain seq x y z
N MET A 1 -7.27 2.69 -7.45
CA MET A 1 -6.07 1.94 -7.00
C MET A 1 -5.82 0.75 -7.91
N LYS A 2 -4.63 0.65 -8.51
CA LYS A 2 -4.21 -0.59 -9.18
C LYS A 2 -3.65 -1.53 -8.12
N ARG A 3 -4.08 -2.79 -8.09
CA ARG A 3 -3.54 -3.81 -7.17
C ARG A 3 -2.99 -5.00 -7.95
N TYR A 4 -2.01 -5.68 -7.39
CA TYR A 4 -1.43 -6.88 -7.98
C TYR A 4 -0.90 -7.82 -6.90
N ILE A 5 -0.71 -9.09 -7.24
CA ILE A 5 -0.03 -10.05 -6.35
C ILE A 5 1.43 -10.12 -6.76
N HIS A 6 2.31 -9.73 -5.85
CA HIS A 6 3.75 -9.90 -6.00
C HIS A 6 4.15 -11.32 -5.59
N ILE A 7 4.91 -12.00 -6.45
CA ILE A 7 5.44 -13.35 -6.23
C ILE A 7 6.88 -13.42 -6.73
N LYS A 8 7.65 -14.40 -6.24
CA LYS A 8 8.99 -14.67 -6.76
C LYS A 8 8.91 -15.30 -8.16
N LYS A 9 10.06 -15.32 -8.85
CA LYS A 9 10.15 -15.88 -10.20
C LYS A 9 9.86 -17.38 -10.19
N GLU A 10 10.38 -18.10 -9.21
CA GLU A 10 10.23 -19.55 -9.07
C GLU A 10 8.76 -19.94 -8.85
N ASP A 11 8.01 -19.12 -8.11
CA ASP A 11 6.58 -19.33 -7.88
C ASP A 11 5.76 -19.14 -9.17
N ARG A 12 6.16 -18.17 -10.01
CA ARG A 12 5.54 -17.94 -11.32
C ARG A 12 5.74 -19.16 -12.22
N GLU A 13 6.96 -19.68 -12.31
CA GLU A 13 7.31 -20.87 -13.09
C GLU A 13 6.54 -22.10 -12.59
N PHE A 14 6.45 -22.28 -11.27
CA PHE A 14 5.68 -23.35 -10.65
C PHE A 14 4.19 -23.29 -11.02
N ILE A 15 3.58 -22.10 -10.97
CA ILE A 15 2.17 -21.92 -11.32
C ILE A 15 1.93 -22.25 -12.80
N MET A 16 2.84 -21.80 -13.68
CA MET A 16 2.77 -22.09 -15.12
C MET A 16 2.81 -23.59 -15.39
N ALA A 17 3.75 -24.30 -14.78
CA ALA A 17 3.89 -25.75 -14.93
C ALA A 17 2.67 -26.50 -14.36
N SER A 18 2.22 -26.11 -13.16
CA SER A 18 1.14 -26.79 -12.43
C SER A 18 -0.21 -26.66 -13.13
N LEU A 19 -0.50 -25.50 -13.73
CA LEU A 19 -1.78 -25.22 -14.39
C LEU A 19 -1.70 -25.35 -15.92
N LYS A 20 -0.52 -25.67 -16.47
CA LYS A 20 -0.24 -25.72 -17.91
C LYS A 20 -0.67 -24.43 -18.63
N VAL A 21 -0.32 -23.29 -18.04
CA VAL A 21 -0.69 -21.95 -18.53
C VAL A 21 0.52 -21.17 -19.02
N THR A 22 0.29 -20.20 -19.90
CA THR A 22 1.34 -19.28 -20.37
C THR A 22 1.65 -18.21 -19.32
N GLU A 23 2.86 -17.66 -19.38
CA GLU A 23 3.27 -16.54 -18.51
C GLU A 23 2.31 -15.35 -18.61
N ARG A 24 1.81 -15.06 -19.81
CA ARG A 24 0.87 -13.96 -20.06
C ARG A 24 -0.45 -14.15 -19.32
N MET A 25 -0.92 -15.39 -19.19
CA MET A 25 -2.14 -15.69 -18.41
C MET A 25 -1.90 -15.49 -16.92
N VAL A 26 -0.72 -15.88 -16.43
CA VAL A 26 -0.31 -15.62 -15.04
C VAL A 26 -0.24 -14.11 -14.79
N TYR A 27 0.39 -13.35 -15.70
CA TYR A 27 0.44 -11.89 -15.62
C TYR A 27 -0.96 -11.26 -15.50
N TYR A 28 -1.90 -11.63 -16.39
CA TYR A 28 -3.27 -11.09 -16.33
C TYR A 28 -3.97 -11.43 -15.01
N ALA A 29 -3.79 -12.65 -14.52
CA ALA A 29 -4.39 -13.10 -13.27
C ALA A 29 -3.84 -12.36 -12.05
N LEU A 30 -2.51 -12.19 -11.96
CA LEU A 30 -1.86 -11.53 -10.82
C LEU A 30 -2.13 -10.02 -10.78
N ARG A 31 -2.36 -9.38 -11.92
CA ARG A 31 -2.65 -7.93 -12.02
C ARG A 31 -4.14 -7.58 -12.14
N PHE A 32 -5.03 -8.57 -12.07
CA PHE A 32 -6.48 -8.37 -12.19
C PHE A 32 -6.87 -7.65 -13.51
N GLU A 33 -6.21 -8.01 -14.62
CA GLU A 33 -6.34 -7.33 -15.91
C GLU A 33 -7.68 -7.61 -16.61
N GLY A 34 -8.64 -6.70 -16.45
CA GLY A 34 -9.93 -6.71 -17.16
C GLY A 34 -10.64 -8.06 -17.10
N GLU A 35 -11.31 -8.46 -18.17
CA GLU A 35 -12.02 -9.74 -18.25
C GLU A 35 -11.06 -10.95 -18.16
N ARG A 36 -9.88 -10.84 -18.78
CA ARG A 36 -8.88 -11.92 -18.83
C ARG A 36 -8.35 -12.29 -17.45
N GLY A 37 -8.19 -11.29 -16.58
CA GLY A 37 -7.79 -11.44 -15.19
C GLY A 37 -8.92 -11.88 -14.24
N ASN A 38 -10.16 -12.01 -14.72
CA ASN A 38 -11.32 -12.31 -13.87
C ASN A 38 -12.04 -13.63 -14.22
N THR A 39 -11.37 -14.49 -14.98
CA THR A 39 -11.80 -15.86 -15.27
C THR A 39 -11.61 -16.81 -14.07
N ASP A 40 -12.26 -17.97 -14.09
CA ASP A 40 -12.05 -19.01 -13.07
C ASP A 40 -10.60 -19.52 -13.03
N LEU A 41 -9.96 -19.60 -14.19
CA LEU A 41 -8.55 -19.94 -14.28
C LEU A 41 -7.68 -18.86 -13.60
N ALA A 42 -7.99 -17.58 -13.81
CA ALA A 42 -7.29 -16.49 -13.13
C ALA A 42 -7.49 -16.53 -11.60
N ARG A 43 -8.69 -16.92 -11.12
CA ARG A 43 -8.94 -17.16 -9.69
C ARG A 43 -8.07 -18.30 -9.15
N LYS A 44 -7.94 -19.41 -9.88
CA LYS A 44 -7.06 -20.54 -9.51
C LYS A 44 -5.58 -20.14 -9.47
N ILE A 45 -5.12 -19.39 -10.47
CA ILE A 45 -3.75 -18.83 -10.49
C ILE A 45 -3.50 -17.98 -9.25
N ARG A 46 -4.41 -17.05 -8.91
CA ARG A 46 -4.25 -16.21 -7.72
C ARG A 46 -4.26 -17.00 -6.42
N ARG A 47 -5.14 -17.99 -6.30
CA ARG A 47 -5.17 -18.87 -5.12
C ARG A 47 -3.81 -19.55 -4.93
N LEU A 48 -3.27 -20.15 -5.98
CA LEU A 48 -1.98 -20.82 -5.92
C LEU A 48 -0.82 -19.85 -5.63
N ALA A 49 -0.89 -18.62 -6.19
CA ALA A 49 0.07 -17.57 -5.88
C ALA A 49 0.06 -17.19 -4.38
N MET A 50 -1.13 -17.04 -3.78
CA MET A 50 -1.25 -16.74 -2.35
C MET A 50 -0.81 -17.90 -1.47
N GLU A 51 -1.13 -19.14 -1.83
CA GLU A 51 -0.66 -20.36 -1.13
C GLU A 51 0.87 -20.48 -1.12
N ARG A 52 1.55 -19.83 -2.08
CA ARG A 52 3.01 -19.77 -2.17
C ARG A 52 3.64 -18.51 -1.56
N GLY A 53 2.88 -17.77 -0.75
CA GLY A 53 3.37 -16.58 -0.07
C GLY A 53 3.35 -15.31 -0.92
N GLY A 54 2.50 -15.28 -1.96
CA GLY A 54 2.25 -14.04 -2.70
C GLY A 54 1.68 -12.94 -1.82
N ILE A 55 2.11 -11.71 -2.04
CA ILE A 55 1.71 -10.54 -1.26
C ILE A 55 0.85 -9.63 -2.14
N ILE A 56 -0.29 -9.21 -1.64
CA ILE A 56 -1.12 -8.20 -2.32
C ILE A 56 -0.43 -6.85 -2.17
N MET A 57 -0.04 -6.28 -3.31
CA MET A 57 0.53 -4.94 -3.43
C MET A 57 -0.51 -4.01 -4.04
N VAL A 58 -0.49 -2.75 -3.61
CA VAL A 58 -1.30 -1.70 -4.20
C VAL A 58 -0.40 -0.57 -4.67
N VAL A 59 -0.71 -0.02 -5.85
CA VAL A 59 -0.03 1.14 -6.41
C VAL A 59 -0.86 2.38 -6.09
N THR A 60 -0.20 3.33 -5.45
CA THR A 60 -0.77 4.58 -4.96
C THR A 60 0.21 5.73 -5.21
N PRO A 61 -0.23 7.01 -5.26
CA PRO A 61 0.69 8.14 -5.31
C PRO A 61 1.72 8.08 -4.19
N GLU A 62 2.93 8.58 -4.44
CA GLU A 62 4.03 8.52 -3.48
C GLU A 62 3.70 9.23 -2.15
N VAL A 63 2.92 10.32 -2.23
CA VAL A 63 2.34 11.00 -1.08
C VAL A 63 0.86 10.66 -1.00
N GLU A 64 0.53 9.68 -0.16
CA GLU A 64 -0.84 9.22 0.09
C GLU A 64 -1.08 9.07 1.59
N THR A 65 -2.32 9.25 2.02
CA THR A 65 -2.73 9.00 3.41
C THR A 65 -3.30 7.60 3.56
N LEU A 66 -2.64 6.77 4.36
CA LEU A 66 -3.07 5.42 4.71
C LEU A 66 -3.90 5.44 6.00
N HIS A 67 -5.04 4.75 5.99
CA HIS A 67 -5.88 4.57 7.17
C HIS A 67 -5.60 3.19 7.78
N ASP A 68 -4.79 3.16 8.83
CA ASP A 68 -4.36 1.91 9.44
C ASP A 68 -5.33 1.41 10.51
N SER A 69 -5.30 0.10 10.77
CA SER A 69 -6.22 -0.55 11.72
C SER A 69 -5.92 -0.23 13.19
N ASP A 70 -4.78 0.39 13.48
CA ASP A 70 -4.32 0.77 14.82
C ASP A 70 -4.82 2.16 15.25
N GLU A 71 -5.91 2.62 14.66
CA GLU A 71 -6.55 3.91 14.95
C GLU A 71 -5.71 5.14 14.53
N TYR A 72 -4.72 4.99 13.65
CA TYR A 72 -3.96 6.09 13.07
C TYR A 72 -4.21 6.26 11.57
N MET A 73 -4.04 7.50 11.09
CA MET A 73 -3.89 7.81 9.67
C MET A 73 -2.46 8.29 9.45
N ARG A 74 -1.75 7.67 8.51
CA ARG A 74 -0.35 7.98 8.23
C ARG A 74 -0.16 8.53 6.84
N GLN A 75 0.61 9.60 6.72
CA GLN A 75 0.99 10.15 5.43
C GLN A 75 2.51 10.19 5.32
N TYR A 76 3.03 9.61 4.25
CA TYR A 76 4.46 9.46 4.01
C TYR A 76 4.93 10.46 2.96
N PHE A 77 6.08 11.10 3.22
CA PHE A 77 6.69 12.07 2.32
C PHE A 77 8.05 11.57 1.81
N PRO A 78 8.44 11.88 0.56
CA PRO A 78 9.69 11.39 -0.04
C PRO A 78 10.96 11.84 0.69
N ASN A 79 10.88 12.94 1.46
CA ASN A 79 11.98 13.44 2.28
C ASN A 79 12.20 12.62 3.57
N GLY A 80 11.41 11.56 3.82
CA GLY A 80 11.51 10.73 5.01
C GLY A 80 10.76 11.31 6.22
N VAL A 81 9.82 12.22 5.97
CA VAL A 81 8.84 12.66 6.96
C VAL A 81 7.61 11.77 6.92
N GLU A 82 7.09 11.46 8.09
CA GLU A 82 5.82 10.77 8.29
C GLU A 82 4.95 11.64 9.19
N LEU A 83 3.69 11.81 8.78
CA LEU A 83 2.65 12.41 9.61
C LEU A 83 1.77 11.30 10.16
N GLU A 84 1.67 11.20 11.47
CA GLU A 84 0.81 10.24 12.16
C GLU A 84 -0.32 11.00 12.87
N PHE A 85 -1.55 10.87 12.35
CA PHE A 85 -2.74 11.49 12.91
C PHE A 85 -3.57 10.48 13.70
N ALA A 86 -3.90 10.78 14.95
CA ALA A 86 -4.79 9.96 15.75
C ALA A 86 -6.24 10.08 15.24
N LYS A 87 -6.93 8.95 14.99
CA LYS A 87 -8.36 8.95 14.59
C LYS A 87 -9.32 9.17 15.76
N LYS A 88 -8.84 8.92 16.99
CA LYS A 88 -9.61 8.99 18.23
C LYS A 88 -8.75 9.67 19.31
N GLY A 89 -9.37 10.03 20.42
CA GLY A 89 -8.69 10.65 21.55
C GLY A 89 -8.53 12.16 21.33
N ASP A 90 -7.30 12.65 21.50
CA ASP A 90 -6.92 14.06 21.37
C ASP A 90 -6.95 14.58 19.92
N ALA A 91 -7.13 13.69 18.94
CA ALA A 91 -7.00 14.01 17.51
C ALA A 91 -5.68 14.72 17.18
N GLY A 92 -4.59 14.31 17.85
CA GLY A 92 -3.26 14.89 17.66
C GLY A 92 -2.58 14.46 16.35
N CYS A 93 -1.47 15.13 16.04
CA CYS A 93 -0.57 14.76 14.96
C CYS A 93 0.89 14.82 15.40
N ASP A 94 1.59 13.70 15.25
CA ASP A 94 3.04 13.65 15.32
C ASP A 94 3.67 13.80 13.93
N VAL A 95 4.69 14.65 13.86
CA VAL A 95 5.59 14.76 12.71
C VAL A 95 6.85 14.00 13.05
N LEU A 96 7.07 12.89 12.38
CA LEU A 96 8.26 12.07 12.51
C LEU A 96 9.21 12.37 11.37
N TYR A 97 10.47 12.69 11.67
CA TYR A 97 11.53 12.76 10.67
C TYR A 97 12.49 11.60 10.88
N LYS A 98 12.55 10.68 9.89
CA LYS A 98 13.39 9.47 9.96
C LYS A 98 13.15 8.67 11.26
N GLY A 99 11.88 8.50 11.63
CA GLY A 99 11.44 7.73 12.80
C GLY A 99 11.58 8.45 14.13
N LYS A 100 11.93 9.74 14.16
CA LYS A 100 12.00 10.54 15.40
C LYS A 100 10.93 11.63 15.39
N VAL A 101 10.14 11.71 16.45
CA VAL A 101 9.19 12.81 16.64
C VAL A 101 9.97 14.12 16.74
N VAL A 102 9.72 15.02 15.79
CA VAL A 102 10.33 16.37 15.75
C VAL A 102 9.32 17.45 16.10
N ARG A 103 8.02 17.14 16.03
CA ARG A 103 6.95 18.06 16.38
C ARG A 103 5.67 17.29 16.72
N HIS A 104 4.93 17.81 17.68
CA HIS A 104 3.60 17.34 18.05
C HIS A 104 2.59 18.49 17.90
N TYR A 105 1.36 18.16 17.50
CA TYR A 105 0.21 19.07 17.45
C TYR A 105 -0.97 18.43 18.19
N ASP A 106 -1.52 19.12 19.17
CA ASP A 106 -2.74 18.68 19.86
C ASP A 106 -4.01 19.13 19.12
N ASN A 107 -5.11 18.36 19.23
CA ASN A 107 -6.46 18.75 18.78
C ASN A 107 -6.50 19.26 17.32
N VAL A 108 -5.87 18.52 16.40
CA VAL A 108 -5.75 18.91 15.00
C VAL A 108 -7.12 18.91 14.33
N MET A 109 -7.50 20.06 13.78
CA MET A 109 -8.70 20.19 12.96
C MET A 109 -8.35 19.96 11.49
N VAL A 110 -9.35 19.57 10.68
CA VAL A 110 -9.17 19.34 9.23
C VAL A 110 -8.56 20.57 8.52
N ARG A 111 -8.88 21.78 8.99
CA ARG A 111 -8.34 23.04 8.45
C ARG A 111 -6.84 23.24 8.70
N ASP A 112 -6.27 22.57 9.71
CA ASP A 112 -4.87 22.70 10.10
C ASP A 112 -3.98 21.78 9.27
N ILE A 113 -4.54 20.68 8.74
CA ILE A 113 -3.83 19.64 7.98
C ILE A 113 -3.00 20.21 6.83
N PRO A 114 -3.49 21.13 5.97
CA PRO A 114 -2.67 21.67 4.87
C PRO A 114 -1.40 22.39 5.35
N ALA A 115 -1.47 23.09 6.49
CA ALA A 115 -0.31 23.76 7.07
C ALA A 115 0.71 22.77 7.64
N ILE A 116 0.22 21.69 8.27
CA ILE A 116 1.05 20.60 8.79
C ILE A 116 1.75 19.86 7.63
N GLN A 117 1.02 19.56 6.56
CA GLN A 117 1.56 18.93 5.35
C GLN A 117 2.62 19.80 4.67
N LYS A 118 2.40 21.12 4.60
CA LYS A 118 3.38 22.05 4.07
C LYS A 118 4.68 21.99 4.89
N TYR A 119 4.57 22.08 6.22
CA TYR A 119 5.71 21.96 7.13
C TYR A 119 6.47 20.64 6.92
N ALA A 120 5.74 19.52 6.83
CA ALA A 120 6.32 18.20 6.58
C ALA A 120 7.11 18.14 5.26
N SER A 121 6.55 18.70 4.18
CA SER A 121 7.19 18.69 2.86
C SER A 121 8.46 19.55 2.75
N GLU A 122 8.58 20.58 3.60
CA GLU A 122 9.69 21.54 3.59
C GLU A 122 10.84 21.12 4.55
N LEU A 123 10.61 20.14 5.43
CA LEU A 123 11.58 19.67 6.42
C LEU A 123 12.78 18.96 5.76
N ARG A 124 13.99 19.21 6.27
CA ARG A 124 15.27 18.71 5.76
C ARG A 124 16.18 18.21 6.87
#